data_AF-A0A978V1H7-F1
#
_entry.id   AF-A0A978V1H7-F1
#
_cell.length_a   1.000
_cell.length_b   1.000
_cell.length_c   1.000
_cell.angle_alpha   90.00
_cell.angle_beta   90.00
_cell.angle_gamma   90.00
#
_symmetry.space_group_name_H-M   'P 1'
#
loop_
_entity.id
_entity.type
_entity.pdbx_description
1 polymer ?
#
loop_
_entity_poly.entity_id
_entity_poly.type
_entity_poly.pdbx_seq_one_letter_code
_entity_poly.pdbx_strand_id
1 'polypeptide(L)'
;MENLALFISISFMFNIMMIIISPFPSFAASTCGGPCQTADDCNGQLICIKGKCNDNPDNDGTHNCTGGGSCKPFGTLICNGKSYPKYNCSPPVTISTRAVLRNNDFSEGGIGGGPPSCDKNYHDNKELVVALSTGWFDRGSRCGKMIRITASNGRSVLAKVVDECDSRRGCDAAHAYLGTCGHNVVNGSDGVWRALGLNTDDERADVTWSMA
;
A
#
# COMPACT_ATOMS: atom_id res chain seq x y z
N MET A 1 53.26 27.46 29.77
CA MET A 1 53.12 26.36 28.78
C MET A 1 52.17 25.26 29.25
N GLU A 2 51.54 25.37 30.43
CA GLU A 2 50.71 24.30 30.99
C GLU A 2 49.27 24.26 30.44
N ASN A 3 48.72 25.40 29.99
CA ASN A 3 47.37 25.44 29.43
C ASN A 3 47.28 24.95 27.98
N LEU A 4 48.39 24.94 27.22
CA LEU A 4 48.37 24.54 25.80
C LEU A 4 48.17 23.02 25.65
N ALA A 5 48.70 22.22 26.58
CA ALA A 5 48.52 20.77 26.60
C ALA A 5 47.07 20.35 26.94
N LEU A 6 46.40 21.12 27.81
CA LEU A 6 45.01 20.86 28.20
C LEU A 6 44.03 21.08 27.02
N PHE A 7 44.25 22.13 26.23
CA PHE A 7 43.42 22.42 25.05
C PHE A 7 43.59 21.39 23.93
N ILE A 8 44.79 20.85 23.73
CA ILE A 8 45.05 19.80 22.73
C ILE A 8 44.40 18.47 23.15
N SER A 9 44.40 18.16 24.46
CA SER A 9 43.76 16.95 25.01
C SER A 9 42.23 16.96 24.89
N ILE A 10 41.58 18.11 25.16
CA ILE A 10 40.12 18.24 25.07
C ILE A 10 39.63 18.17 23.62
N SER A 11 40.37 18.76 22.68
CA SER A 11 40.03 18.71 21.24
C SER A 11 40.12 17.29 20.67
N PHE A 12 41.08 16.47 21.12
CA PHE A 12 41.21 15.09 20.68
C PHE A 12 40.10 14.18 21.24
N MET A 13 39.69 14.40 22.49
CA MET A 13 38.59 13.64 23.12
C MET A 13 37.22 13.96 22.51
N PHE A 14 37.00 15.20 22.05
CA PHE A 14 35.77 15.59 21.36
C PHE A 14 35.67 15.00 19.95
N ASN A 15 36.80 14.89 19.23
CA ASN A 15 36.83 14.26 17.91
C ASN A 15 36.64 12.74 17.96
N ILE A 16 37.05 12.07 19.05
CA ILE A 16 36.82 10.64 19.24
C ILE A 16 35.35 10.34 19.60
N MET A 17 34.68 11.22 20.36
CA MET A 17 33.25 11.05 20.70
C MET A 17 32.29 11.29 19.53
N MET A 18 32.70 12.02 18.48
CA MET A 18 31.89 12.19 17.26
C MET A 18 31.99 11.02 16.27
N ILE A 19 33.00 10.15 16.41
CA ILE A 19 33.13 8.94 15.59
C ILE A 19 32.26 7.79 16.14
N ILE A 20 31.86 7.85 17.42
CA ILE A 20 31.06 6.81 18.08
C ILE A 20 29.54 7.09 17.97
N ILE A 21 29.15 8.26 17.47
CA ILE A 21 27.73 8.65 17.24
C ILE A 21 27.43 8.77 15.73
N SER A 22 28.23 8.11 14.88
CA SER A 22 27.79 7.88 13.50
C SER A 22 26.48 7.10 13.55
N PRO A 23 25.40 7.57 12.89
CA PRO A 23 24.17 6.82 12.83
C PRO A 23 24.51 5.47 12.23
N PHE A 24 24.04 4.40 12.88
CA PHE A 24 24.13 3.05 12.36
C PHE A 24 23.94 3.08 10.84
N PRO A 25 24.78 2.38 10.05
CA PRO A 25 24.55 2.27 8.62
C PRO A 25 23.08 1.97 8.44
N SER A 26 22.37 2.89 7.77
CA SER A 26 20.97 2.69 7.44
C SER A 26 20.94 1.55 6.44
N PHE A 27 20.94 0.32 6.95
CA PHE A 27 20.62 -0.84 6.16
C PHE A 27 19.19 -0.58 5.70
N ALA A 28 19.05 -0.27 4.41
CA ALA A 28 17.75 -0.21 3.79
C ALA A 28 17.12 -1.58 4.03
N ALA A 29 16.16 -1.64 4.95
CA ALA A 29 15.57 -2.90 5.37
C ALA A 29 14.99 -3.60 4.14
N SER A 30 15.48 -4.80 3.86
CA SER A 30 15.09 -5.64 2.74
C SER A 30 13.63 -6.04 2.88
N THR A 31 12.90 -5.92 1.77
CA THR A 31 11.53 -6.46 1.65
C THR A 31 11.56 -7.98 1.49
N CYS A 32 10.38 -8.60 1.36
CA CYS A 32 10.22 -10.04 1.08
C CYS A 32 11.20 -10.56 0.02
N GLY A 33 11.86 -11.69 0.32
CA GLY A 33 12.79 -12.36 -0.59
C GLY A 33 14.11 -11.63 -0.84
N GLY A 34 14.26 -10.41 -0.30
CA GLY A 34 15.50 -9.64 -0.30
C GLY A 34 16.57 -10.29 0.57
N PRO A 35 17.85 -9.95 0.33
CA PRO A 35 18.97 -10.50 1.07
C PRO A 35 18.97 -9.99 2.52
N CYS A 36 19.33 -10.87 3.45
CA CYS A 36 19.53 -10.53 4.86
C CYS A 36 20.63 -11.39 5.47
N GLN A 37 21.23 -10.92 6.54
CA GLN A 37 22.13 -11.67 7.42
C GLN A 37 21.52 -11.85 8.82
N THR A 38 20.77 -10.85 9.28
CA THR A 38 20.10 -10.79 10.59
C THR A 38 18.62 -10.41 10.43
N ALA A 39 17.83 -10.53 11.51
CA ALA A 39 16.41 -10.16 11.47
C ALA A 39 16.20 -8.65 11.22
N ASP A 40 17.10 -7.81 11.73
CA ASP A 40 17.03 -6.34 11.60
C ASP A 40 17.26 -5.86 10.16
N ASP A 41 17.81 -6.72 9.30
CA ASP A 41 17.96 -6.43 7.87
C ASP A 41 16.64 -6.52 7.11
N CYS A 42 15.56 -7.00 7.73
CA CYS A 42 14.26 -7.20 7.09
C CYS A 42 13.24 -6.16 7.55
N ASN A 43 12.43 -5.65 6.62
CA ASN A 43 11.45 -4.61 6.93
C ASN A 43 10.22 -5.18 7.66
N GLY A 44 9.75 -4.48 8.69
CA GLY A 44 8.53 -4.81 9.41
C GLY A 44 8.67 -6.07 10.29
N GLN A 45 7.74 -7.01 10.13
CA GLN A 45 7.63 -8.21 10.98
C GLN A 45 8.26 -9.47 10.33
N LEU A 46 9.15 -9.26 9.36
CA LEU A 46 9.83 -10.30 8.61
C LEU A 46 11.03 -10.86 9.37
N ILE A 47 11.37 -12.12 9.10
CA ILE A 47 12.52 -12.81 9.70
C ILE A 47 13.52 -13.24 8.62
N CYS A 48 14.80 -13.27 8.96
CA CYS A 48 15.83 -13.74 8.05
C CYS A 48 15.95 -15.28 8.11
N ILE A 49 15.49 -15.97 7.06
CA ILE A 49 15.61 -17.43 6.93
C ILE A 49 16.47 -17.74 5.71
N LYS A 50 17.58 -18.47 5.92
CA LYS A 50 18.51 -18.90 4.87
C LYS A 50 19.02 -17.73 4.01
N GLY A 51 19.30 -16.59 4.65
CA GLY A 51 19.82 -15.38 3.99
C GLY A 51 18.77 -14.59 3.19
N LYS A 52 17.47 -14.86 3.39
CA LYS A 52 16.36 -14.12 2.78
C LYS A 52 15.28 -13.74 3.78
N CYS A 53 14.71 -12.55 3.61
CA CYS A 53 13.59 -12.09 4.42
C CYS A 53 12.32 -12.90 4.10
N ASN A 54 11.77 -13.57 5.10
CA ASN A 54 10.64 -14.50 5.03
C ASN A 54 9.63 -14.23 6.15
N ASP A 55 8.44 -14.83 6.03
CA ASP A 55 7.38 -14.66 7.02
C ASP A 55 7.74 -15.39 8.31
N ASN A 56 7.33 -14.79 9.43
CA ASN A 56 7.37 -15.49 10.71
C ASN A 56 6.21 -16.51 10.77
N PRO A 57 6.50 -17.83 10.83
CA PRO A 57 5.48 -18.87 10.85
C PRO A 57 4.60 -18.86 12.11
N ASP A 58 5.00 -18.16 13.18
CA ASP A 58 4.25 -18.09 14.44
C ASP A 58 3.19 -16.97 14.46
N ASN A 59 3.12 -16.12 13.43
CA ASN A 59 2.12 -15.05 13.30
C ASN A 59 1.03 -15.42 12.28
N ASP A 60 -0.12 -15.89 12.78
CA ASP A 60 -1.34 -16.28 12.03
C ASP A 60 -2.10 -15.11 11.34
N GLY A 61 -1.38 -14.07 10.87
CA GLY A 61 -2.05 -12.88 10.32
C GLY A 61 -1.20 -11.87 9.56
N THR A 62 0.09 -12.12 9.37
CA THR A 62 0.99 -11.20 8.66
C THR A 62 1.93 -11.96 7.74
N HIS A 63 1.37 -12.57 6.68
CA HIS A 63 2.17 -13.13 5.60
C HIS A 63 2.58 -12.03 4.61
N ASN A 64 3.68 -11.34 4.88
CA ASN A 64 4.31 -10.36 3.97
C ASN A 64 5.28 -11.00 2.95
N CYS A 65 5.66 -12.26 3.10
CA CYS A 65 6.64 -12.97 2.28
C CYS A 65 6.12 -14.12 1.42
N THR A 66 4.80 -14.28 1.31
CA THR A 66 4.17 -15.10 0.27
C THR A 66 4.24 -14.42 -1.11
N GLY A 67 5.44 -13.93 -1.47
CA GLY A 67 5.75 -13.15 -2.67
C GLY A 67 6.80 -13.78 -3.58
N GLY A 68 6.92 -15.11 -3.56
CA GLY A 68 7.52 -15.91 -4.65
C GLY A 68 6.47 -16.62 -5.52
N GLY A 69 5.20 -16.54 -5.12
CA GLY A 69 4.03 -16.99 -5.89
C GLY A 69 3.12 -15.80 -6.16
N SER A 70 2.28 -15.91 -7.19
CA SER A 70 1.18 -14.97 -7.42
C SER A 70 0.35 -14.79 -6.16
N CYS A 71 -0.14 -13.57 -5.87
CA CYS A 71 -1.11 -13.35 -4.79
C CYS A 71 -2.31 -14.29 -4.99
N LYS A 72 -2.59 -15.16 -4.00
CA LYS A 72 -3.65 -16.17 -4.06
C LYS A 72 -4.81 -15.81 -3.13
N PRO A 73 -6.03 -16.23 -3.47
CA PRO A 73 -7.15 -16.09 -2.56
C PRO A 73 -6.96 -16.99 -1.33
N PHE A 74 -7.34 -16.51 -0.15
CA PHE A 74 -7.32 -17.29 1.10
C PHE A 74 -8.68 -17.94 1.41
N GLY A 75 -9.71 -17.58 0.65
CA GLY A 75 -11.05 -18.13 0.82
C GLY A 75 -12.04 -17.51 -0.16
N THR A 76 -13.32 -17.78 0.08
CA THR A 76 -14.42 -17.34 -0.77
C THR A 76 -15.57 -16.84 0.09
N LEU A 77 -16.26 -15.81 -0.38
CA LEU A 77 -17.52 -15.30 0.17
C LEU A 77 -18.64 -15.58 -0.85
N ILE A 78 -19.74 -16.19 -0.39
CA ILE A 78 -20.95 -16.32 -1.21
C ILE A 78 -21.87 -15.15 -0.88
N CYS A 79 -22.21 -14.34 -1.88
CA CYS A 79 -23.13 -13.22 -1.74
C CYS A 79 -24.17 -13.23 -2.85
N ASN A 80 -25.46 -13.22 -2.49
CA ASN A 80 -26.57 -13.29 -3.44
C ASN A 80 -26.41 -14.41 -4.49
N GLY A 81 -25.97 -15.59 -4.04
CA GLY A 81 -25.73 -16.75 -4.91
C GLY A 81 -24.45 -16.69 -5.76
N LYS A 82 -23.69 -15.58 -5.71
CA LYS A 82 -22.44 -15.40 -6.45
C LYS A 82 -21.22 -15.60 -5.53
N SER A 83 -20.21 -16.26 -6.07
CA SER A 83 -18.94 -16.54 -5.39
C SER A 83 -17.92 -15.43 -5.63
N TYR A 84 -17.35 -14.89 -4.54
CA TYR A 84 -16.35 -13.83 -4.56
C TYR A 84 -15.07 -14.29 -3.83
N PRO A 85 -13.90 -14.28 -4.49
CA PRO A 85 -12.64 -14.64 -3.84
C PRO A 85 -12.21 -13.58 -2.80
N LYS A 86 -11.63 -14.05 -1.69
CA LYS A 86 -11.12 -13.22 -0.61
C LYS A 86 -9.59 -13.16 -0.66
N TYR A 87 -9.02 -11.97 -0.48
CA TYR A 87 -7.58 -11.75 -0.54
C TYR A 87 -7.08 -10.88 0.63
N ASN A 88 -5.94 -11.27 1.19
CA ASN A 88 -5.16 -10.46 2.13
C ASN A 88 -3.98 -9.76 1.45
N CYS A 89 -3.71 -10.10 0.19
CA CYS A 89 -2.59 -9.61 -0.60
C CYS A 89 -3.09 -8.87 -1.84
N SER A 90 -2.16 -8.18 -2.50
CA SER A 90 -2.28 -7.62 -3.84
C SER A 90 -1.02 -7.94 -4.63
N PRO A 91 -1.00 -7.83 -5.96
CA PRO A 91 0.22 -8.00 -6.75
C PRO A 91 1.32 -7.04 -6.31
N PRO A 92 2.61 -7.34 -6.54
CA PRO A 92 3.71 -6.44 -6.16
C PRO A 92 3.55 -5.04 -6.76
N VAL A 93 3.74 -4.02 -5.93
CA VAL A 93 3.79 -2.62 -6.40
C VAL A 93 5.13 -2.38 -7.08
N THR A 94 5.09 -1.83 -8.28
CA THR A 94 6.25 -1.51 -9.12
C THR A 94 6.16 -0.07 -9.62
N ILE A 95 7.11 0.36 -10.44
CA ILE A 95 7.06 1.65 -11.16
C ILE A 95 5.93 1.72 -12.21
N SER A 96 5.29 0.59 -12.54
CA SER A 96 4.16 0.51 -13.48
C SER A 96 3.26 -0.69 -13.12
N THR A 97 2.60 -0.58 -11.98
CA THR A 97 1.76 -1.64 -11.39
C THR A 97 0.47 -1.79 -12.19
N ARG A 98 0.24 -2.95 -12.80
CA ARG A 98 -1.02 -3.21 -13.53
C ARG A 98 -2.19 -3.32 -12.57
N ALA A 99 -3.31 -2.68 -12.90
CA ALA A 99 -4.53 -2.70 -12.12
C ALA A 99 -5.78 -2.64 -13.01
N VAL A 100 -6.91 -2.97 -12.40
CA VAL A 100 -8.24 -2.72 -12.96
C VAL A 100 -8.80 -1.48 -12.28
N LEU A 101 -9.08 -0.45 -13.07
CA LEU A 101 -9.82 0.72 -12.62
C LEU A 101 -11.32 0.37 -12.60
N ARG A 102 -11.99 0.68 -11.48
CA ARG A 102 -13.45 0.65 -11.34
C ARG A 102 -13.93 2.03 -10.90
N ASN A 103 -15.17 2.38 -11.18
CA ASN A 103 -15.78 3.61 -10.68
C ASN A 103 -16.31 3.39 -9.25
N ASN A 104 -16.14 4.38 -8.39
CA ASN A 104 -16.66 4.36 -7.02
C ASN A 104 -17.16 5.74 -6.62
N ASP A 105 -18.30 5.76 -5.93
CA ASP A 105 -18.88 6.94 -5.32
C ASP A 105 -18.32 7.14 -3.90
N PHE A 106 -17.65 8.27 -3.68
CA PHE A 106 -17.05 8.66 -2.39
C PHE A 106 -17.88 9.71 -1.64
N SER A 107 -19.05 10.09 -2.18
CA SER A 107 -19.93 11.08 -1.58
C SER A 107 -20.78 10.49 -0.46
N GLU A 108 -21.33 11.36 0.38
CA GLU A 108 -22.24 10.95 1.44
C GLU A 108 -23.53 10.34 0.86
N GLY A 109 -23.95 9.19 1.41
CA GLY A 109 -25.12 8.46 0.92
C GLY A 109 -24.87 7.58 -0.31
N GLY A 110 -23.62 7.50 -0.79
CA GLY A 110 -23.22 6.53 -1.80
C GLY A 110 -23.31 5.07 -1.32
N ILE A 111 -23.18 4.13 -2.26
CA ILE A 111 -23.32 2.67 -2.00
C ILE A 111 -22.17 2.11 -1.12
N GLY A 112 -21.11 2.90 -0.86
CA GLY A 112 -19.91 2.51 -0.12
C GLY A 112 -20.08 2.23 1.38
N GLY A 113 -21.29 2.32 1.93
CA GLY A 113 -21.62 1.94 3.31
C GLY A 113 -21.19 2.96 4.38
N GLY A 114 -19.93 3.43 4.37
CA GLY A 114 -19.38 4.35 5.38
C GLY A 114 -18.31 5.31 4.84
N PRO A 115 -17.82 6.26 5.67
CA PRO A 115 -16.83 7.25 5.22
C PRO A 115 -15.45 6.62 4.97
N PRO A 116 -14.67 7.17 4.01
CA PRO A 116 -13.32 6.74 3.66
C PRO A 116 -12.38 6.47 4.85
N SER A 117 -11.61 5.39 4.73
CA SER A 117 -10.81 4.84 5.83
C SER A 117 -9.66 5.74 6.28
N CYS A 118 -9.09 6.54 5.38
CA CYS A 118 -7.90 7.35 5.66
C CYS A 118 -8.16 8.58 6.51
N ASP A 119 -9.20 9.35 6.19
CA ASP A 119 -9.48 10.66 6.81
C ASP A 119 -10.87 10.77 7.41
N LYS A 120 -11.71 9.73 7.27
CA LYS A 120 -13.08 9.66 7.79
C LYS A 120 -14.00 10.75 7.23
N ASN A 121 -13.70 11.27 6.04
CA ASN A 121 -14.49 12.28 5.36
C ASN A 121 -14.99 11.79 4.01
N TYR A 122 -16.23 12.11 3.67
CA TYR A 122 -16.73 11.95 2.31
C TYR A 122 -16.04 12.93 1.35
N HIS A 123 -15.92 12.55 0.09
CA HIS A 123 -15.32 13.36 -0.97
C HIS A 123 -16.33 13.63 -2.08
N ASP A 124 -16.28 14.82 -2.68
CA ASP A 124 -17.04 15.09 -3.91
C ASP A 124 -16.47 14.21 -5.03
N ASN A 125 -17.32 13.55 -5.82
CA ASN A 125 -16.86 12.67 -6.90
C ASN A 125 -16.07 13.39 -8.01
N LYS A 126 -16.06 14.72 -8.04
CA LYS A 126 -15.17 15.52 -8.89
C LYS A 126 -13.74 15.58 -8.37
N GLU A 127 -13.51 15.35 -7.07
CA GLU A 127 -12.17 15.24 -6.50
C GLU A 127 -11.42 14.06 -7.13
N LEU A 128 -10.11 14.18 -7.29
CA LEU A 128 -9.27 13.13 -7.84
C LEU A 128 -8.81 12.19 -6.72
N VAL A 129 -9.72 11.31 -6.28
CA VAL A 129 -9.52 10.41 -5.14
C VAL A 129 -9.71 8.95 -5.55
N VAL A 130 -9.03 8.06 -4.83
CA VAL A 130 -9.10 6.61 -5.07
C VAL A 130 -9.13 5.79 -3.79
N ALA A 131 -9.69 4.59 -3.89
CA ALA A 131 -9.49 3.49 -2.97
C ALA A 131 -8.60 2.41 -3.60
N LEU A 132 -7.76 1.75 -2.78
CA LEU A 132 -6.89 0.66 -3.23
C LEU A 132 -7.31 -0.67 -2.60
N SER A 133 -7.20 -1.77 -3.35
CA SER A 133 -7.35 -3.13 -2.79
C SER A 133 -6.56 -3.31 -1.50
N THR A 134 -7.09 -4.08 -0.55
CA THR A 134 -6.50 -4.31 0.79
C THR A 134 -4.97 -4.45 0.81
N GLY A 135 -4.39 -5.27 -0.06
CA GLY A 135 -2.93 -5.49 -0.07
C GLY A 135 -2.14 -4.26 -0.53
N TRP A 136 -2.67 -3.46 -1.46
CA TRP A 136 -2.09 -2.18 -1.86
C TRP A 136 -2.41 -1.05 -0.88
N PHE A 137 -3.57 -1.08 -0.22
CA PHE A 137 -3.90 -0.14 0.83
C PHE A 137 -2.93 -0.25 2.01
N ASP A 138 -2.48 -1.47 2.32
CA ASP A 138 -1.38 -1.77 3.23
C ASP A 138 -1.56 -1.07 4.59
N ARG A 139 -2.71 -1.34 5.21
CA ARG A 139 -3.10 -0.78 6.52
C ARG A 139 -3.04 0.75 6.56
N GLY A 140 -3.29 1.41 5.42
CA GLY A 140 -3.27 2.85 5.29
C GLY A 140 -1.87 3.45 5.10
N SER A 141 -0.83 2.65 4.85
CA SER A 141 0.53 3.17 4.61
C SER A 141 0.61 4.13 3.41
N ARG A 142 -0.39 4.08 2.52
CA ARG A 142 -0.55 4.97 1.36
C ARG A 142 -1.59 6.07 1.53
N CYS A 143 -2.26 6.16 2.68
CA CYS A 143 -3.25 7.20 2.94
C CYS A 143 -2.70 8.61 2.70
N GLY A 144 -3.48 9.43 2.00
CA GLY A 144 -3.14 10.81 1.65
C GLY A 144 -2.03 10.96 0.62
N LYS A 145 -1.39 9.86 0.18
CA LYS A 145 -0.35 9.91 -0.85
C LYS A 145 -0.97 9.97 -2.24
N MET A 146 -0.24 10.60 -3.15
CA MET A 146 -0.63 10.66 -4.56
C MET A 146 -0.11 9.42 -5.29
N ILE A 147 -0.96 8.87 -6.16
CA ILE A 147 -0.56 7.89 -7.16
C ILE A 147 -0.77 8.47 -8.55
N ARG A 148 0.08 8.05 -9.49
CA ARG A 148 -0.10 8.33 -10.91
C ARG A 148 -0.79 7.14 -11.54
N ILE A 149 -1.95 7.36 -12.13
CA ILE A 149 -2.71 6.34 -12.88
C ILE A 149 -2.56 6.66 -14.36
N THR A 150 -2.30 5.65 -15.18
CA THR A 150 -2.15 5.78 -16.63
C THR A 150 -3.07 4.80 -17.34
N ALA A 151 -3.91 5.31 -18.22
CA ALA A 151 -4.83 4.52 -19.04
C ALA A 151 -4.17 4.06 -20.35
N SER A 152 -4.78 3.07 -21.00
CA SER A 152 -4.34 2.53 -22.30
C SER A 152 -4.29 3.56 -23.43
N ASN A 153 -5.10 4.62 -23.33
CA ASN A 153 -5.09 5.76 -24.26
C ASN A 153 -3.90 6.73 -24.05
N GLY A 154 -2.99 6.44 -23.12
CA GLY A 154 -1.80 7.23 -22.81
C GLY A 154 -2.04 8.42 -21.88
N ARG A 155 -3.28 8.70 -21.49
CA ARG A 155 -3.59 9.76 -20.51
C ARG A 155 -3.25 9.30 -19.11
N SER A 156 -2.79 10.25 -18.29
CA SER A 156 -2.48 10.01 -16.88
C SER A 156 -3.12 11.05 -15.98
N VAL A 157 -3.38 10.67 -14.72
CA VAL A 157 -3.90 11.55 -13.68
C VAL A 157 -3.19 11.26 -12.35
N LEU A 158 -3.00 12.31 -11.54
CA LEU A 158 -2.60 12.16 -10.14
C LEU A 158 -3.85 12.12 -9.28
N ALA A 159 -3.96 11.11 -8.42
CA ALA A 159 -5.08 10.94 -7.52
C ALA A 159 -4.62 10.59 -6.09
N LYS A 160 -5.34 11.10 -5.09
CA LYS A 160 -5.06 10.89 -3.67
C LYS A 160 -5.70 9.59 -3.19
N VAL A 161 -4.95 8.76 -2.47
CA VAL A 161 -5.50 7.56 -1.82
C VAL A 161 -6.26 7.98 -0.57
N VAL A 162 -7.56 7.67 -0.51
CA VAL A 162 -8.46 8.05 0.59
C VAL A 162 -9.12 6.85 1.28
N ASP A 163 -9.13 5.68 0.65
CA ASP A 163 -9.87 4.54 1.19
C ASP A 163 -9.27 3.16 0.82
N GLU A 164 -9.79 2.14 1.50
CA GLU A 164 -9.57 0.73 1.22
C GLU A 164 -10.72 0.17 0.38
N CYS A 165 -10.39 -0.52 -0.72
CA CYS A 165 -11.32 -1.42 -1.37
C CYS A 165 -11.18 -2.81 -0.72
N ASP A 166 -12.05 -3.13 0.24
CA ASP A 166 -11.90 -4.32 1.10
C ASP A 166 -12.05 -5.62 0.29
N SER A 167 -10.93 -6.34 0.11
CA SER A 167 -10.91 -7.64 -0.57
C SER A 167 -11.06 -8.82 0.40
N ARG A 168 -11.29 -8.57 1.69
CA ARG A 168 -11.42 -9.57 2.76
C ARG A 168 -12.86 -9.74 3.22
N ARG A 169 -13.65 -8.67 3.18
CA ARG A 169 -15.03 -8.62 3.70
C ARG A 169 -15.98 -8.01 2.68
N GLY A 170 -17.27 -8.24 2.92
CA GLY A 170 -18.34 -7.93 2.01
C GLY A 170 -19.59 -8.70 2.42
N CYS A 171 -20.67 -8.52 1.66
CA CYS A 171 -21.96 -9.15 1.85
C CYS A 171 -22.57 -8.93 3.24
N ASP A 172 -22.26 -7.79 3.84
CA ASP A 172 -22.80 -7.36 5.11
C ASP A 172 -23.30 -5.91 4.98
N ALA A 173 -23.97 -5.42 6.02
CA ALA A 173 -24.54 -4.08 6.02
C ALA A 173 -23.49 -2.97 5.84
N ALA A 174 -22.26 -3.18 6.32
CA ALA A 174 -21.19 -2.20 6.20
C ALA A 174 -20.66 -2.06 4.76
N HIS A 175 -20.89 -3.08 3.91
CA HIS A 175 -20.51 -3.08 2.50
C HIS A 175 -21.73 -2.99 1.56
N ALA A 176 -22.88 -2.49 2.06
CA ALA A 176 -24.14 -2.43 1.34
C ALA A 176 -24.54 -3.75 0.65
N TYR A 177 -24.20 -4.88 1.29
CA TYR A 177 -24.41 -6.23 0.76
C TYR A 177 -23.77 -6.51 -0.61
N LEU A 178 -22.73 -5.75 -0.98
CA LEU A 178 -21.90 -6.02 -2.15
C LEU A 178 -20.82 -7.07 -1.85
N GLY A 179 -20.38 -7.81 -2.87
CA GLY A 179 -19.30 -8.79 -2.73
C GLY A 179 -17.94 -8.17 -2.38
N THR A 180 -16.92 -9.00 -2.17
CA THR A 180 -15.56 -8.52 -1.89
C THR A 180 -14.95 -7.79 -3.09
N CYS A 181 -14.05 -6.84 -2.82
CA CYS A 181 -13.23 -6.22 -3.84
C CYS A 181 -12.22 -7.21 -4.44
N GLY A 182 -11.78 -6.94 -5.67
CA GLY A 182 -10.64 -7.65 -6.27
C GLY A 182 -9.32 -7.28 -5.59
N HIS A 183 -8.29 -8.11 -5.75
CA HIS A 183 -6.96 -7.90 -5.17
C HIS A 183 -6.06 -6.94 -5.97
N ASN A 184 -6.48 -6.52 -7.16
CA ASN A 184 -5.71 -5.70 -8.10
C ASN A 184 -6.53 -4.51 -8.63
N VAL A 185 -7.35 -3.90 -7.77
CA VAL A 185 -8.32 -2.87 -8.11
C VAL A 185 -7.88 -1.50 -7.61
N VAL A 186 -8.07 -0.49 -8.45
CA VAL A 186 -8.10 0.92 -8.08
C VAL A 186 -9.54 1.39 -8.28
N ASN A 187 -10.23 1.75 -7.20
CA ASN A 187 -11.56 2.36 -7.28
C ASN A 187 -11.37 3.87 -7.40
N GLY A 188 -11.68 4.46 -8.54
CA GLY A 188 -11.53 5.90 -8.77
C GLY A 188 -12.86 6.63 -8.85
N SER A 189 -12.87 7.88 -8.39
CA SER A 189 -14.00 8.78 -8.51
C SER A 189 -14.30 9.15 -9.98
N ASP A 190 -15.46 9.75 -10.24
CA ASP A 190 -15.81 10.29 -11.56
C ASP A 190 -14.75 11.26 -12.11
N GLY A 191 -14.14 12.05 -11.22
CA GLY A 191 -13.06 12.96 -11.54
C GLY A 191 -11.86 12.22 -12.15
N VAL A 192 -11.47 11.08 -11.58
CA VAL A 192 -10.37 10.23 -12.08
C VAL A 192 -10.70 9.69 -13.46
N TRP A 193 -11.89 9.12 -13.63
CA TRP A 193 -12.35 8.57 -14.92
C TRP A 193 -12.39 9.63 -16.02
N ARG A 194 -12.97 10.80 -15.72
CA ARG A 194 -13.06 11.93 -16.64
C ARG A 194 -11.68 12.48 -17.01
N ALA A 195 -10.76 12.60 -16.05
CA ALA A 195 -9.40 13.06 -16.31
C ALA A 195 -8.62 12.12 -17.25
N LEU A 196 -8.82 10.81 -17.09
CA LEU A 196 -8.29 9.77 -17.97
C LEU A 196 -9.01 9.70 -19.33
N GLY A 197 -10.10 10.43 -19.53
CA GLY A 197 -10.89 10.37 -20.77
C GLY A 197 -11.56 9.02 -20.99
N LEU A 198 -11.98 8.37 -19.89
CA LEU A 198 -12.69 7.09 -19.89
C LEU A 198 -14.18 7.32 -19.61
N ASN A 199 -15.04 6.42 -20.08
CA ASN A 199 -16.47 6.48 -19.80
C ASN A 199 -16.77 5.78 -18.47
N THR A 200 -17.45 6.46 -17.55
CA THR A 200 -17.87 5.88 -16.26
C THR A 200 -18.93 4.79 -16.41
N ASP A 201 -19.64 4.74 -17.55
CA ASP A 201 -20.58 3.66 -17.85
C ASP A 201 -19.86 2.34 -18.18
N ASP A 202 -18.55 2.39 -18.48
CA ASP A 202 -17.76 1.18 -18.64
C ASP A 202 -17.54 0.55 -17.27
N GLU A 203 -17.86 -0.74 -17.13
CA GLU A 203 -17.71 -1.43 -15.85
C GLU A 203 -16.26 -1.42 -15.33
N ARG A 204 -15.27 -1.39 -16.24
CA ARG A 204 -13.83 -1.41 -15.92
C ARG A 204 -12.96 -0.84 -17.03
N ALA A 205 -11.78 -0.38 -16.64
CA ALA A 205 -10.67 -0.14 -17.55
C ALA A 205 -9.37 -0.76 -17.04
N ASP A 206 -8.52 -1.24 -17.94
CA ASP A 206 -7.17 -1.67 -17.59
C ASP A 206 -6.24 -0.44 -17.51
N VAL A 207 -5.51 -0.32 -16.41
CA VAL A 207 -4.61 0.80 -16.14
C VAL A 207 -3.28 0.32 -15.56
N THR A 208 -2.28 1.20 -15.55
CA THR A 208 -1.12 1.06 -14.66
C THR A 208 -1.08 2.18 -13.64
N TRP A 209 -0.45 1.93 -12.49
CA TRP A 209 -0.22 2.96 -11.49
C TRP A 209 1.14 2.84 -10.80
N SER A 210 1.62 3.96 -10.28
CA SER A 210 2.80 4.06 -9.43
C SER A 210 2.57 5.09 -8.31
N MET A 211 3.39 5.06 -7.27
CA MET A 211 3.51 6.23 -6.40
C MET A 211 3.99 7.43 -7.24
N ALA A 212 3.49 8.63 -6.92
CA ALA A 212 3.84 9.88 -7.60
C ALA A 212 4.88 10.69 -6.83
#